data_AF-A0A2V7J213-F1
#
_entry.id   AF-A0A2V7J213-F1
#
_cell.length_a   1.000
_cell.length_b   1.000
_cell.length_c   1.000
_cell.angle_alpha   90.00
_cell.angle_beta   90.00
_cell.angle_gamma   90.00
#
_symmetry.space_group_name_H-M   'P 1'
#
loop_
_entity.id
_entity.type
_entity.pdbx_description
1 polymer ?
#
loop_
_entity_poly.entity_id
_entity_poly.type
_entity_poly.pdbx_seq_one_letter_code
_entity_poly.pdbx_strand_id
1 'polypeptide(L)' 'MTTLAVLEPRDGALRKISFEVVTGAQRLGQPVEAVVCGAGTVQGVEQVGKFGADKIVTL' A
#
# COMPACT_ATOMS: atom_id res chain seq x y z
N MET A 1 -16.51 -7.21 1.77
CA MET A 1 -15.28 -7.79 2.32
C MET A 1 -14.13 -6.92 1.83
N THR A 2 -12.99 -6.82 2.50
CA THR A 2 -11.86 -5.99 2.03
C THR A 2 -10.62 -6.84 1.79
N THR A 3 -9.75 -6.39 0.89
CA THR A 3 -8.44 -6.98 0.64
C THR A 3 -7.39 -6.16 1.39
N LEU A 4 -6.61 -6.80 2.26
CA LEU A 4 -5.50 -6.16 2.95
C LEU A 4 -4.21 -6.31 2.12
N ALA A 5 -3.59 -5.18 1.78
CA ALA A 5 -2.28 -5.11 1.13
C ALA A 5 -1.23 -4.61 2.14
N VAL A 6 -0.31 -5.49 2.55
CA VAL A 6 0.81 -5.11 3.42
C VAL A 6 1.97 -4.64 2.55
N LEU A 7 2.39 -3.39 2.73
CA LEU A 7 3.38 -2.75 1.88
C LEU A 7 4.75 -2.82 2.54
N GLU A 8 5.79 -3.04 1.72
CA GLU A 8 7.17 -3.10 2.17
C GLU A 8 7.83 -1.72 2.02
N PRO A 9 8.09 -1.01 3.13
CA PRO A 9 9.07 0.07 3.15
C PRO A 9 10.48 -0.51 3.31
N ARG A 10 11.46 0.15 2.69
CA ARG A 10 12.88 -0.12 2.87
C ARG A 10 13.64 1.19 2.77
N ASP A 11 14.59 1.41 3.69
CA ASP A 11 15.41 2.62 3.75
C ASP A 11 14.56 3.92 3.70
N GLY A 12 13.40 3.90 4.36
CA GLY A 12 12.49 5.05 4.44
C GLY A 12 11.63 5.31 3.20
N ALA A 13 11.61 4.40 2.21
CA ALA A 13 10.79 4.53 1.00
C ALA A 13 10.02 3.25 0.68
N LEU A 14 8.84 3.39 0.07
CA LEU A 14 8.11 2.23 -0.47
C LEU A 14 8.86 1.62 -1.66
N ARG A 15 9.00 0.29 -1.64
CA ARG A 15 9.55 -0.44 -2.79
C ARG A 15 8.52 -0.56 -3.90
N LYS A 16 9.01 -0.70 -5.14
CA LYS A 16 8.17 -0.88 -6.35
C LYS A 16 7.12 -1.99 -6.18
N ILE A 17 7.50 -3.11 -5.56
CA ILE A 17 6.64 -4.27 -5.36
C ILE A 17 5.36 -3.92 -4.57
N SER A 18 5.42 -2.93 -3.67
CA SER A 18 4.25 -2.48 -2.91
C SER A 18 3.14 -1.94 -3.81
N PHE A 19 3.48 -1.24 -4.90
CA PHE A 19 2.50 -0.75 -5.87
C PHE A 19 1.92 -1.91 -6.70
N GLU A 20 2.75 -2.89 -7.06
CA GLU A 20 2.31 -4.08 -7.80
C GLU A 20 1.36 -4.96 -6.97
N VAL A 21 1.61 -5.08 -5.65
CA VAL A 21 0.72 -5.77 -4.70
C VAL A 21 -0.64 -5.08 -4.64
N VAL A 22 -0.68 -3.75 -4.57
CA VAL A 22 -1.95 -3.00 -4.54
C VAL A 22 -2.71 -3.13 -5.86
N THR A 23 -2.01 -3.03 -7.00
CA THR A 23 -2.62 -3.29 -8.32
C THR A 23 -3.16 -4.72 -8.44
N GLY A 24 -2.46 -5.71 -7.87
CA GLY A 24 -2.93 -7.08 -7.78
C GLY A 24 -4.18 -7.21 -6.91
N ALA A 25 -4.18 -6.58 -5.74
CA ALA A 25 -5.30 -6.58 -4.79
C ALA A 25 -6.56 -5.95 -5.41
N GLN A 26 -6.42 -4.85 -6.15
CA GLN A 26 -7.53 -4.18 -6.84
C GLN A 26 -8.28 -5.13 -7.79
N ARG A 27 -7.55 -6.03 -8.47
CA ARG A 27 -8.15 -7.00 -9.41
C ARG A 27 -9.03 -8.04 -8.74
N LEU A 28 -8.96 -8.18 -7.42
CA LEU A 28 -9.87 -9.04 -6.66
C LEU A 28 -11.29 -8.45 -6.51
N GLY A 29 -11.50 -7.19 -6.94
CA GLY A 29 -12.82 -6.56 -6.98
C GLY A 29 -13.41 -6.23 -5.61
N GLN A 30 -12.58 -6.24 -4.56
CA GLN A 30 -12.94 -5.79 -3.21
C GLN A 30 -12.18 -4.49 -2.89
N PRO A 31 -12.69 -3.64 -1.99
CA PRO A 31 -11.95 -2.48 -1.52
C PRO A 31 -10.59 -2.88 -0.94
N VAL A 32 -9.55 -2.13 -1.25
CA VAL A 32 -8.17 -2.40 -0.84
C VAL A 32 -7.78 -1.48 0.31
N GLU A 33 -7.44 -2.10 1.44
CA GLU A 33 -6.83 -1.42 2.58
C GLU A 33 -5.31 -1.68 2.53
N ALA A 34 -4.53 -0.62 2.35
CA ALA A 34 -3.07 -0.69 2.35
C ALA A 34 -2.52 -0.35 3.74
N VAL A 35 -1.64 -1.19 4.28
CA VAL A 35 -0.92 -0.95 5.54
C VAL A 35 0.57 -0.77 5.29
N VAL A 36 1.13 0.29 5.84
CA VAL A 36 2.57 0.59 5.85
C VAL A 36 3.02 0.66 7.31
N CYS A 37 3.99 -0.19 7.69
CA CYS A 37 4.58 -0.15 9.03
C CYS A 37 5.99 0.45 8.97
N GLY A 38 6.23 1.56 9.66
CA GLY A 38 7.54 2.22 9.65
C GLY A 38 7.77 3.08 10.90
N ALA A 39 9.01 3.09 11.39
CA ALA A 39 9.40 3.90 12.56
C ALA A 39 9.41 5.43 12.32
N GLY A 40 9.05 5.89 11.12
CA GLY A 40 9.07 7.29 10.71
C GLY A 40 8.43 7.50 9.34
N THR A 41 8.61 8.68 8.76
CA THR A 41 8.06 9.01 7.45
C THR A 41 8.55 8.03 6.37
N VAL A 42 7.61 7.42 5.65
CA VAL A 42 7.90 6.59 4.48
C VAL A 42 7.55 7.36 3.21
N GLN A 43 8.51 7.51 2.32
CA GLN A 43 8.31 8.19 1.04
C GLN A 43 7.47 7.35 0.07
N GLY A 44 6.55 7.99 -0.66
CA GLY A 44 5.75 7.36 -1.70
C GLY A 44 4.41 6.77 -1.23
N VAL A 45 4.08 6.87 0.06
CA VAL A 45 2.81 6.38 0.63
C VAL A 45 1.61 7.08 -0.01
N GLU A 46 1.72 8.38 -0.27
CA GLU A 46 0.69 9.17 -0.94
C GLU A 46 0.41 8.73 -2.38
N GLN A 47 1.32 7.98 -3.01
CA GLN A 47 1.14 7.51 -4.39
C GLN A 47 0.32 6.22 -4.45
N VAL A 48 0.19 5.49 -3.35
CA VAL A 48 -0.44 4.16 -3.29
C VAL A 48 -1.89 4.21 -3.77
N GLY A 49 -2.63 5.29 -3.48
CA GLY A 49 -4.01 5.47 -3.94
C GLY A 49 -4.15 5.44 -5.48
N LYS A 50 -3.12 5.88 -6.22
CA LYS A 50 -3.11 5.85 -7.69
C LYS A 50 -3.07 4.42 -8.26
N PHE A 51 -2.71 3.44 -7.44
CA PHE A 51 -2.57 2.03 -7.83
C PHE A 51 -3.74 1.15 -7.37
N GLY A 52 -4.74 1.75 -6.72
CA GLY A 52 -5.99 1.07 -6.36
C GLY A 52 -6.22 0.86 -4.87
N ALA A 53 -5.50 1.55 -3.98
CA ALA A 53 -5.84 1.56 -2.55
C ALA A 53 -6.99 2.52 -2.26
N ASP A 54 -8.02 2.03 -1.57
CA ASP A 54 -9.16 2.82 -1.09
C ASP A 54 -8.88 3.47 0.26
N LYS A 55 -8.07 2.80 1.09
CA LYS A 55 -7.65 3.28 2.41
C LYS A 55 -6.17 3.01 2.62
N ILE A 56 -5.46 3.96 3.20
CA ILE A 56 -4.05 3.84 3.54
C ILE A 56 -3.90 4.05 5.05
N VAL A 57 -3.30 3.07 5.72
CA VAL A 57 -3.01 3.11 7.16
C VAL A 57 -1.50 3.05 7.35
N THR A 58 -0.96 4.03 8.07
CA THR A 58 0.46 4.07 8.46
C THR A 58 0.57 3.80 9.95
N LEU A 59 1.44 2.86 10.33
CA LEU A 59 1.70 2.42 11.71
C LEU A 59 3.17 2.63 12.07
#